data_AF-A0A7C5C526-F1
#
_entry.id   AF-A0A7C5C526-F1
#
_cell.length_a   1.000
_cell.length_b   1.000
_cell.length_c   1.000
_cell.angle_alpha   90.00
_cell.angle_beta   90.00
_cell.angle_gamma   90.00
#
_symmetry.space_group_name_H-M   'P 1'
#
loop_
_entity.id
_entity.type
_entity.pdbx_description
1 polymer ?
#
loop_
_entity_poly.entity_id
_entity_poly.type
_entity_poly.pdbx_seq_one_letter_code
_entity_poly.pdbx_strand_id
1 'polypeptide(L)'
;MKQSLLHRLIDILVQVSSSLGLNVELCRLEEMAVMVHRIMSYQGRQFHTLEHVFSFLDHADGVTTLAAIFHDLVYLQVDGGLPADAVTLLSPYVGPSKAGFSFNTPAIQNDRAFQLCCALFGRDPEKPEIPAGAMNEFLSALLMYRTLQDCVPPPVLLAVAVCVEASIPFRGPNSEGRSMAEVLDYRLQGMVDRGLITTSQEDREAMVHRAVAFANVDVQDFCLDDAA
;
A
#
# COMPACT_ATOMS: atom_id res chain seq x y z
N MET A 1 24.08 5.36 -21.96
CA MET A 1 22.63 5.51 -22.17
C MET A 1 21.94 5.52 -20.82
N LYS A 2 21.05 6.46 -20.54
CA LYS A 2 20.26 6.48 -19.30
C LYS A 2 19.17 5.40 -19.43
N GLN A 3 19.11 4.46 -18.49
CA GLN A 3 18.07 3.43 -18.46
C GLN A 3 16.70 4.08 -18.27
N SER A 4 15.65 3.59 -18.96
CA SER A 4 14.30 4.12 -18.77
C SER A 4 13.72 3.71 -17.41
N LEU A 5 12.79 4.50 -16.87
CA LEU A 5 12.13 4.23 -15.59
C LEU A 5 11.44 2.86 -15.58
N LEU A 6 10.80 2.48 -16.70
CA LEU A 6 10.16 1.18 -16.85
C LEU A 6 11.17 0.02 -16.73
N HIS A 7 12.30 0.07 -17.43
CA HIS A 7 13.31 -0.99 -17.33
C HIS A 7 13.89 -1.07 -15.92
N ARG A 8 14.12 0.09 -15.27
CA ARG A 8 14.57 0.12 -13.87
C ARG A 8 13.55 -0.53 -12.94
N LEU A 9 12.25 -0.29 -13.15
CA LEU A 9 11.19 -0.88 -12.35
C LEU A 9 11.10 -2.41 -12.54
N ILE A 10 11.27 -2.90 -13.77
CA ILE A 10 11.35 -4.34 -14.06
C ILE A 10 12.53 -4.96 -13.30
N ASP A 11 13.71 -4.35 -13.38
CA ASP A 11 14.90 -4.85 -12.68
C ASP A 11 14.69 -4.92 -11.17
N ILE A 12 14.06 -3.90 -10.58
CA ILE A 12 13.74 -3.86 -9.15
C ILE A 12 12.78 -5.00 -8.78
N LEU A 13 11.71 -5.20 -9.56
CA LEU A 13 10.75 -6.27 -9.31
C LEU A 13 11.39 -7.67 -9.43
N VAL A 14 12.32 -7.86 -10.37
CA VAL A 14 13.12 -9.11 -10.49
C VAL A 14 14.01 -9.32 -9.28
N GLN A 15 14.69 -8.27 -8.82
CA GLN A 15 15.57 -8.33 -7.64
C GLN A 15 14.78 -8.65 -6.36
N VAL A 16 13.64 -7.98 -6.15
CA VAL A 16 12.77 -8.20 -4.99
C VAL A 16 12.13 -9.58 -5.02
N SER A 17 11.69 -10.04 -6.20
CA SER A 17 11.21 -11.42 -6.36
C SER A 17 12.28 -12.41 -5.91
N SER A 18 13.54 -12.18 -6.31
CA SER A 18 14.66 -13.05 -5.95
C SER A 18 14.99 -12.98 -4.46
N SER A 19 15.02 -11.78 -3.85
CA SER A 19 15.37 -11.60 -2.43
C SER A 19 14.32 -12.18 -1.48
N LEU A 20 13.05 -12.15 -1.88
CA LEU A 20 11.94 -12.76 -1.16
C LEU A 20 11.75 -14.26 -1.47
N GLY A 21 12.60 -14.85 -2.33
CA GLY A 21 12.52 -16.26 -2.71
C GLY A 21 11.26 -16.61 -3.51
N LEU A 22 10.70 -15.64 -4.23
CA LEU A 22 9.49 -15.80 -5.02
C LEU A 22 9.81 -16.35 -6.41
N ASN A 23 8.97 -17.27 -6.89
CA ASN A 23 9.04 -17.78 -8.25
C ASN A 23 7.94 -17.14 -9.10
N VAL A 24 8.23 -15.94 -9.62
CA VAL A 24 7.29 -15.17 -10.45
C VAL A 24 7.80 -15.13 -11.89
N GLU A 25 6.93 -15.45 -12.85
CA GLU A 25 7.26 -15.37 -14.27
C GLU A 25 7.64 -13.95 -14.67
N LEU A 26 8.68 -13.80 -15.50
CA LEU A 26 9.18 -12.50 -15.94
C LEU A 26 8.10 -11.66 -16.65
N CYS A 27 7.24 -12.30 -17.45
CA CYS A 27 6.13 -11.61 -18.10
C CYS A 27 5.17 -10.98 -17.09
N ARG A 28 4.95 -11.64 -15.94
CA ARG A 28 4.08 -11.14 -14.88
C ARG A 28 4.71 -9.96 -14.15
N LEU A 29 6.02 -10.00 -13.91
CA LEU A 29 6.76 -8.86 -13.35
C LEU A 29 6.76 -7.66 -14.30
N GLU A 30 6.87 -7.90 -15.62
CA GLU A 30 6.76 -6.85 -16.63
C GLU A 30 5.35 -6.23 -16.67
N GLU A 31 4.28 -7.04 -16.63
CA GLU A 31 2.90 -6.55 -16.52
C GLU A 31 2.70 -5.64 -15.31
N MET A 32 3.23 -6.03 -14.15
CA MET A 32 3.20 -5.22 -12.93
C MET A 32 3.97 -3.91 -13.12
N ALA A 33 5.18 -3.96 -13.70
CA ALA A 33 5.97 -2.76 -13.96
C ALA A 33 5.25 -1.79 -14.90
N VAL A 34 4.62 -2.29 -15.96
CA VAL A 34 3.86 -1.48 -16.91
C VAL A 34 2.66 -0.82 -16.23
N MET A 35 1.92 -1.55 -15.39
CA MET A 35 0.79 -1.01 -14.63
C MET A 35 1.25 0.15 -13.72
N VAL A 36 2.24 -0.12 -12.86
CA VAL A 36 2.79 0.88 -11.93
C VAL A 36 3.31 2.10 -12.70
N HIS A 37 4.08 1.89 -13.77
CA HIS A 37 4.62 2.97 -14.58
C HIS A 37 3.52 3.84 -15.20
N ARG A 38 2.46 3.24 -15.75
CA ARG A 38 1.33 4.00 -16.32
C ARG A 38 0.61 4.83 -15.29
N ILE A 39 0.34 4.25 -14.12
CA ILE A 39 -0.31 4.92 -13.00
C ILE A 39 0.53 6.11 -12.52
N MET A 40 1.82 5.89 -12.26
CA MET A 40 2.70 6.91 -11.69
C MET A 40 3.18 7.96 -12.71
N SER A 41 3.06 7.69 -14.01
CA SER A 41 3.39 8.66 -15.08
C SER A 41 2.20 9.57 -15.44
N TYR A 42 1.10 9.53 -14.68
CA TYR A 42 -0.04 10.41 -14.91
C TYR A 42 0.33 11.88 -14.70
N GLN A 43 -0.07 12.76 -15.63
CA GLN A 43 0.40 14.15 -15.69
C GLN A 43 0.05 14.98 -14.44
N GLY A 44 -0.96 14.58 -13.66
CA GLY A 44 -1.33 15.26 -12.42
C GLY A 44 -0.36 15.03 -11.25
N ARG A 45 0.53 14.04 -11.34
CA ARG A 45 1.43 13.66 -10.24
C ARG A 45 2.77 14.38 -10.38
N GLN A 46 3.04 15.32 -9.47
CA GLN A 46 4.28 16.10 -9.43
C GLN A 46 5.22 15.73 -8.28
N PHE A 47 4.70 15.15 -7.20
CA PHE A 47 5.46 14.78 -6.00
C PHE A 47 5.62 13.25 -5.88
N HIS A 48 4.52 12.50 -5.89
CA HIS A 48 4.54 11.03 -5.85
C HIS A 48 4.79 10.43 -7.24
N THR A 49 6.05 10.48 -7.67
CA THR A 49 6.57 10.00 -8.96
C THR A 49 7.40 8.72 -8.79
N LEU A 50 7.72 8.04 -9.89
CA LEU A 50 8.65 6.89 -9.84
C LEU A 50 10.03 7.31 -9.34
N GLU A 51 10.47 8.54 -9.64
CA GLU A 51 11.71 9.10 -9.13
C GLU A 51 11.72 9.21 -7.62
N HIS A 52 10.60 9.65 -7.01
CA HIS A 52 10.44 9.63 -5.54
C HIS A 52 10.49 8.21 -5.00
N VAL A 53 9.73 7.26 -5.56
CA VAL A 53 9.82 5.84 -5.16
C VAL A 53 11.26 5.33 -5.22
N PHE A 54 11.99 5.67 -6.29
CA PHE A 54 13.37 5.25 -6.50
C PHE A 54 14.41 5.96 -5.61
N SER A 55 14.08 7.08 -4.96
CA SER A 55 15.04 7.85 -4.17
C SER A 55 15.33 7.18 -2.82
N PHE A 56 14.41 6.35 -2.33
CA PHE A 56 14.49 5.75 -1.00
C PHE A 56 14.31 4.23 -0.94
N LEU A 57 14.37 3.53 -2.09
CA LEU A 57 14.35 2.07 -2.09
C LEU A 57 15.51 1.50 -1.30
N ASP A 58 15.19 0.68 -0.30
CA ASP A 58 16.14 -0.23 0.32
C ASP A 58 16.08 -1.59 -0.38
N HIS A 59 16.95 -1.80 -1.36
CA HIS A 59 17.02 -3.06 -2.12
C HIS A 59 17.34 -4.29 -1.26
N ALA A 60 17.78 -4.11 0.00
CA ALA A 60 18.01 -5.22 0.92
C ALA A 60 16.73 -5.73 1.59
N ASP A 61 15.68 -4.89 1.70
CA ASP A 61 14.39 -5.27 2.28
C ASP A 61 13.30 -5.30 1.19
N GLY A 62 12.97 -6.53 0.75
CA GLY A 62 11.94 -6.74 -0.25
C GLY A 62 10.54 -6.27 0.18
N VAL A 63 10.26 -6.24 1.50
CA VAL A 63 8.96 -5.76 2.01
C VAL A 63 8.84 -4.25 1.82
N THR A 64 9.85 -3.48 2.25
CA THR A 64 9.83 -2.02 2.09
C THR A 64 9.93 -1.61 0.63
N THR A 65 10.66 -2.38 -0.19
CA THR A 65 10.70 -2.12 -1.64
C THR A 65 9.33 -2.31 -2.30
N LEU A 66 8.60 -3.40 -1.98
CA LEU A 66 7.22 -3.56 -2.46
C LEU A 66 6.31 -2.46 -1.90
N ALA A 67 6.46 -2.08 -0.64
CA ALA A 67 5.66 -0.99 -0.07
C ALA A 67 5.90 0.33 -0.82
N ALA A 68 7.16 0.69 -1.09
CA ALA A 68 7.50 1.88 -1.85
C ALA A 68 6.85 1.88 -3.25
N ILE A 69 6.91 0.75 -3.97
CA ILE A 69 6.31 0.61 -5.31
C ILE A 69 4.79 0.78 -5.28
N PHE A 70 4.12 0.31 -4.22
CA PHE A 70 2.67 0.19 -4.20
C PHE A 70 1.92 1.23 -3.36
N HIS A 71 2.56 1.92 -2.40
CA HIS A 71 1.85 2.74 -1.40
C HIS A 71 1.01 3.88 -2.01
N ASP A 72 1.44 4.42 -3.14
CA ASP A 72 0.85 5.60 -3.79
C ASP A 72 0.27 5.33 -5.17
N LEU A 73 -0.13 4.09 -5.46
CA LEU A 73 -0.75 3.79 -6.76
C LEU A 73 -2.13 4.41 -6.93
N VAL A 74 -2.90 4.63 -5.85
CA VAL A 74 -4.22 5.26 -5.95
C VAL A 74 -4.18 6.63 -5.29
N TYR A 75 -4.36 7.71 -6.07
CA TYR A 75 -4.42 9.06 -5.55
C TYR A 75 -5.69 9.77 -6.05
N LEU A 76 -6.83 9.46 -5.43
CA LEU A 76 -8.17 9.80 -5.95
C LEU A 76 -8.36 11.29 -6.25
N GLN A 77 -7.85 12.17 -5.39
CA GLN A 77 -8.02 13.62 -5.51
C GLN A 77 -7.17 14.19 -6.65
N VAL A 78 -5.99 13.63 -6.89
CA VAL A 78 -5.05 14.07 -7.93
C VAL A 78 -5.42 13.46 -9.28
N ASP A 79 -5.80 12.18 -9.28
CA ASP A 79 -6.13 11.41 -10.48
C ASP A 79 -7.58 11.66 -10.94
N GLY A 80 -8.44 12.24 -10.10
CA GLY A 80 -9.86 12.48 -10.40
C GLY A 80 -10.72 11.22 -10.39
N GLY A 81 -10.24 10.14 -9.76
CA GLY A 81 -10.91 8.84 -9.71
C GLY A 81 -9.93 7.68 -9.56
N LEU A 82 -10.41 6.47 -9.85
CA LEU A 82 -9.55 5.28 -9.90
C LEU A 82 -8.69 5.31 -11.18
N PRO A 83 -7.38 5.01 -11.11
CA PRO A 83 -6.55 4.86 -12.29
C PRO A 83 -7.09 3.77 -13.22
N ALA A 84 -7.00 3.96 -14.54
CA ALA A 84 -7.56 3.03 -15.53
C ALA A 84 -7.11 1.57 -15.34
N ASP A 85 -5.81 1.36 -15.07
CA ASP A 85 -5.25 0.03 -14.83
C ASP A 85 -5.69 -0.59 -13.47
N ALA A 86 -6.26 0.20 -12.56
CA ALA A 86 -6.77 -0.24 -11.26
C ALA A 86 -8.30 -0.43 -11.23
N VAL A 87 -9.04 0.12 -12.22
CA VAL A 87 -10.52 0.11 -12.22
C VAL A 87 -11.07 -1.31 -12.09
N THR A 88 -10.62 -2.26 -12.92
CA THR A 88 -11.13 -3.63 -12.90
C THR A 88 -10.91 -4.33 -11.55
N LEU A 89 -9.83 -3.99 -10.86
CA LEU A 89 -9.50 -4.58 -9.56
C LEU A 89 -10.21 -3.88 -8.40
N LEU A 90 -10.49 -2.57 -8.49
CA LEU A 90 -11.00 -1.78 -7.37
C LEU A 90 -12.49 -1.42 -7.46
N SER A 91 -13.07 -1.33 -8.66
CA SER A 91 -14.49 -1.01 -8.84
C SER A 91 -15.46 -2.02 -8.21
N PRO A 92 -15.11 -3.31 -8.01
CA PRO A 92 -15.96 -4.20 -7.23
C PRO A 92 -16.05 -3.79 -5.75
N TYR A 93 -15.07 -3.07 -5.21
CA TYR A 93 -14.95 -2.76 -3.79
C TYR A 93 -15.44 -1.37 -3.42
N VAL A 94 -15.24 -0.40 -4.32
CA VAL A 94 -15.52 1.01 -4.05
C VAL A 94 -16.22 1.66 -5.25
N GLY A 95 -17.16 2.56 -4.97
CA GLY A 95 -17.87 3.35 -5.98
C GLY A 95 -18.14 4.78 -5.49
N PRO A 96 -18.53 5.69 -6.41
CA PRO A 96 -18.86 7.06 -6.04
C PRO A 96 -20.12 7.11 -5.16
N SER A 97 -20.12 8.02 -4.19
CA SER A 97 -21.23 8.28 -3.27
C SER A 97 -21.47 9.78 -3.13
N LYS A 98 -22.56 10.20 -2.47
CA LYS A 98 -22.83 11.62 -2.19
C LYS A 98 -21.75 12.26 -1.31
N ALA A 99 -21.05 11.46 -0.51
CA ALA A 99 -19.99 11.89 0.40
C ALA A 99 -18.58 11.68 -0.18
N GLY A 100 -18.46 11.30 -1.46
CA GLY A 100 -17.20 10.97 -2.13
C GLY A 100 -17.22 9.53 -2.63
N PHE A 101 -16.84 8.58 -1.77
CA PHE A 101 -16.79 7.15 -2.12
C PHE A 101 -17.50 6.30 -1.06
N SER A 102 -18.00 5.14 -1.47
CA SER A 102 -18.60 4.13 -0.60
C SER A 102 -18.19 2.72 -0.97
N PHE A 103 -18.18 1.81 0.01
CA PHE A 103 -17.99 0.40 -0.24
C PHE A 103 -19.19 -0.22 -0.97
N ASN A 104 -18.90 -1.11 -1.92
CA ASN A 104 -19.92 -1.85 -2.67
C ASN A 104 -20.33 -3.11 -1.91
N THR A 105 -20.94 -2.92 -0.74
CA THR A 105 -21.50 -4.01 0.07
C THR A 105 -22.80 -4.55 -0.56
N PRO A 106 -23.16 -5.82 -0.32
CA PRO A 106 -22.47 -6.86 0.46
C PRO A 106 -21.53 -7.78 -0.36
N ALA A 107 -21.40 -7.58 -1.67
CA ALA A 107 -20.73 -8.52 -2.57
C ALA A 107 -19.26 -8.84 -2.20
N ILE A 108 -18.60 -7.91 -1.51
CA ILE A 108 -17.18 -7.98 -1.14
C ILE A 108 -16.93 -8.37 0.32
N GLN A 109 -17.98 -8.56 1.12
CA GLN A 109 -17.82 -8.74 2.57
C GLN A 109 -17.03 -9.99 2.95
N ASN A 110 -17.02 -11.01 2.09
CA ASN A 110 -16.29 -12.27 2.26
C ASN A 110 -14.94 -12.29 1.52
N ASP A 111 -14.59 -11.21 0.81
CA ASP A 111 -13.30 -11.13 0.13
C ASP A 111 -12.19 -10.96 1.18
N ARG A 112 -11.23 -11.88 1.12
CA ARG A 112 -10.20 -12.00 2.14
C ARG A 112 -9.24 -10.80 2.17
N ALA A 113 -8.84 -10.31 1.00
CA ALA A 113 -7.95 -9.16 0.89
C ALA A 113 -8.65 -7.90 1.43
N PHE A 114 -9.93 -7.72 1.06
CA PHE A 114 -10.74 -6.62 1.56
C PHE A 114 -10.88 -6.65 3.09
N GLN A 115 -11.21 -7.81 3.68
CA GLN A 115 -11.30 -7.95 5.13
C GLN A 115 -10.00 -7.63 5.85
N LEU A 116 -8.86 -8.07 5.30
CA LEU A 116 -7.54 -7.78 5.84
C LEU A 116 -7.22 -6.28 5.81
N CYS A 117 -7.46 -5.62 4.67
CA CYS A 117 -7.29 -4.17 4.54
C CYS A 117 -8.24 -3.41 5.48
N CYS A 118 -9.52 -3.79 5.56
CA CYS A 118 -10.47 -3.15 6.48
C CYS A 118 -10.00 -3.28 7.93
N ALA A 119 -9.59 -4.47 8.36
CA ALA A 119 -9.10 -4.71 9.71
C ALA A 119 -7.83 -3.89 10.03
N LEU A 120 -6.88 -3.83 9.10
CA LEU A 120 -5.62 -3.11 9.28
C LEU A 120 -5.80 -1.59 9.29
N PHE A 121 -6.69 -1.05 8.45
CA PHE A 121 -6.97 0.39 8.38
C PHE A 121 -8.06 0.83 9.36
N GLY A 122 -8.59 -0.08 10.19
CA GLY A 122 -9.64 0.23 11.16
C GLY A 122 -10.97 0.63 10.52
N ARG A 123 -11.26 0.12 9.32
CA ARG A 123 -12.50 0.37 8.59
C ARG A 123 -13.52 -0.73 8.85
N ASP A 124 -14.78 -0.33 8.91
CA ASP A 124 -15.92 -1.21 9.09
C ASP A 124 -16.49 -1.59 7.71
N PRO A 125 -16.36 -2.86 7.28
CA PRO A 125 -16.84 -3.27 5.96
C PRO A 125 -18.36 -3.24 5.83
N GLU A 126 -19.11 -3.16 6.93
CA GLU A 126 -20.58 -3.08 6.91
C GLU A 126 -21.07 -1.63 6.75
N LYS A 127 -20.21 -0.65 7.02
CA LYS A 127 -20.53 0.77 6.87
C LYS A 127 -20.13 1.23 5.47
N PRO A 128 -21.09 1.59 4.61
CA PRO A 128 -20.80 1.94 3.23
C PRO A 128 -20.05 3.26 3.11
N GLU A 129 -20.28 4.24 4.00
CA GLU A 129 -19.58 5.52 3.95
C GLU A 129 -18.15 5.42 4.44
N ILE A 130 -17.22 5.87 3.60
CA ILE A 130 -15.80 5.79 3.88
C ILE A 130 -15.31 7.18 4.28
N PRO A 131 -14.80 7.38 5.52
CA PRO A 131 -14.17 8.64 5.89
C PRO A 131 -13.03 8.98 4.92
N ALA A 132 -12.94 10.26 4.52
CA ALA A 132 -12.01 10.73 3.49
C ALA A 132 -10.52 10.51 3.84
N GLY A 133 -10.18 10.41 5.13
CA GLY A 133 -8.82 10.14 5.58
C GLY A 133 -8.35 8.75 5.19
N ALA A 134 -7.08 8.64 4.77
CA ALA A 134 -6.39 7.38 4.47
C ALA A 134 -7.00 6.54 3.33
N MET A 135 -7.78 7.15 2.42
CA MET A 135 -8.42 6.41 1.34
C MET A 135 -7.43 5.94 0.30
N ASN A 136 -6.46 6.80 -0.04
CA ASN A 136 -5.47 6.54 -1.07
C ASN A 136 -4.64 5.31 -0.71
N GLU A 137 -4.06 5.31 0.49
CA GLU A 137 -3.23 4.23 1.02
C GLU A 137 -4.05 2.94 1.23
N PHE A 138 -5.32 3.06 1.64
CA PHE A 138 -6.21 1.90 1.73
C PHE A 138 -6.43 1.25 0.37
N LEU A 139 -6.74 2.04 -0.67
CA LEU A 139 -6.98 1.53 -2.02
C LEU A 139 -5.70 1.04 -2.69
N SER A 140 -4.58 1.71 -2.45
CA SER A 140 -3.24 1.27 -2.83
C SER A 140 -2.89 -0.09 -2.20
N ALA A 141 -3.13 -0.27 -0.89
CA ALA A 141 -2.92 -1.54 -0.22
C ALA A 141 -3.84 -2.65 -0.76
N LEU A 142 -5.11 -2.33 -1.03
CA LEU A 142 -6.03 -3.29 -1.63
C LEU A 142 -5.60 -3.67 -3.05
N LEU A 143 -5.22 -2.71 -3.88
CA LEU A 143 -4.68 -2.94 -5.22
C LEU A 143 -3.42 -3.82 -5.16
N MET A 144 -2.51 -3.54 -4.23
CA MET A 144 -1.31 -4.34 -3.96
C MET A 144 -1.68 -5.79 -3.64
N TYR A 145 -2.58 -6.02 -2.69
CA TYR A 145 -3.05 -7.36 -2.35
C TYR A 145 -3.61 -8.08 -3.59
N ARG A 146 -4.50 -7.43 -4.33
CA ARG A 146 -5.13 -8.02 -5.52
C ARG A 146 -4.14 -8.30 -6.65
N THR A 147 -3.06 -7.53 -6.72
CA THR A 147 -2.02 -7.67 -7.76
C THR A 147 -1.05 -8.80 -7.41
N LEU A 148 -0.70 -8.94 -6.13
CA LEU A 148 0.41 -9.79 -5.65
C LEU A 148 -0.04 -11.11 -4.99
N GLN A 149 -1.31 -11.28 -4.63
CA GLN A 149 -1.80 -12.43 -3.84
C GLN A 149 -1.49 -13.81 -4.42
N ASP A 150 -1.36 -13.93 -5.73
CA ASP A 150 -1.12 -15.22 -6.40
C ASP A 150 0.38 -15.59 -6.45
N CYS A 151 1.28 -14.66 -6.13
CA CYS A 151 2.72 -14.84 -6.25
C CYS A 151 3.53 -14.47 -5.01
N VAL A 152 2.93 -13.78 -4.03
CA VAL A 152 3.58 -13.36 -2.78
C VAL A 152 2.91 -14.04 -1.58
N PRO A 153 3.67 -14.64 -0.63
CA PRO A 153 3.10 -15.27 0.55
C PRO A 153 2.30 -14.31 1.43
N PRO A 154 1.21 -14.76 2.09
CA PRO A 154 0.38 -13.92 2.95
C PRO A 154 1.13 -13.13 4.05
N PRO A 155 2.14 -13.69 4.76
CA PRO A 155 2.89 -12.92 5.75
C PRO A 155 3.64 -11.72 5.15
N VAL A 156 4.17 -11.88 3.93
CA VAL A 156 4.87 -10.81 3.21
C VAL A 156 3.87 -9.74 2.77
N LEU A 157 2.73 -10.14 2.18
CA LEU A 157 1.66 -9.19 1.81
C LEU A 157 1.17 -8.36 3.00
N LEU A 158 1.02 -9.00 4.16
CA LEU A 158 0.65 -8.31 5.39
C LEU A 158 1.70 -7.29 5.79
N ALA A 159 2.98 -7.67 5.81
CA ALA A 159 4.06 -6.76 6.16
C ALA A 159 4.15 -5.55 5.20
N VAL A 160 3.93 -5.77 3.89
CA VAL A 160 3.86 -4.69 2.89
C VAL A 160 2.68 -3.77 3.20
N ALA A 161 1.49 -4.32 3.44
CA ALA A 161 0.30 -3.55 3.75
C ALA A 161 0.43 -2.74 5.04
N VAL A 162 1.14 -3.24 6.05
CA VAL A 162 1.43 -2.51 7.30
C VAL A 162 2.33 -1.30 7.01
N CYS A 163 3.31 -1.43 6.11
CA CYS A 163 4.13 -0.29 5.68
C CYS A 163 3.30 0.75 4.91
N VAL A 164 2.43 0.31 4.00
CA VAL A 164 1.49 1.21 3.27
C VAL A 164 0.49 1.88 4.20
N GLU A 165 0.00 1.18 5.24
CA GLU A 165 -0.82 1.82 6.25
C GLU A 165 0.00 2.90 6.97
N ALA A 166 1.22 2.58 7.41
CA ALA A 166 2.07 3.51 8.15
C ALA A 166 2.39 4.79 7.36
N SER A 167 2.46 4.74 6.03
CA SER A 167 2.77 5.89 5.17
C SER A 167 1.68 6.94 5.07
N ILE A 168 0.48 6.73 5.62
CA ILE A 168 -0.53 7.80 5.66
C ILE A 168 0.05 9.00 6.44
N PRO A 169 0.24 10.17 5.81
CA PRO A 169 1.09 11.23 6.32
C PRO A 169 0.42 12.04 7.43
N PHE A 170 1.26 12.67 8.27
CA PHE A 170 0.86 13.64 9.31
C PHE A 170 -0.22 13.18 10.28
N ARG A 171 -0.30 11.88 10.56
CA ARG A 171 -1.18 11.35 11.60
C ARG A 171 -0.61 11.66 12.98
N GLY A 172 -1.23 12.63 13.66
CA GLY A 172 -1.06 12.80 15.09
C GLY A 172 -1.60 11.60 15.87
N PRO A 173 -1.45 11.60 17.21
CA PRO A 173 -2.07 10.60 18.05
C PRO A 173 -3.58 10.50 17.80
N ASN A 174 -4.13 9.29 17.92
CA ASN A 174 -5.57 9.11 17.79
C ASN A 174 -6.34 9.80 18.94
N SER A 175 -7.68 9.70 18.94
CA SER A 175 -8.53 10.28 19.99
C SER A 175 -8.26 9.74 21.40
N GLU A 176 -7.56 8.61 21.53
CA GLU A 176 -7.14 8.00 22.80
C GLU A 176 -5.71 8.39 23.20
N GLY A 177 -5.04 9.24 22.41
CA GLY A 177 -3.65 9.65 22.63
C GLY A 177 -2.60 8.62 22.20
N ARG A 178 -2.99 7.55 21.49
CA ARG A 178 -2.08 6.52 21.00
C ARG A 178 -1.37 6.98 19.73
N SER A 179 -0.07 6.71 19.67
CA SER A 179 0.76 6.85 18.47
C SER A 179 0.33 5.90 17.35
N MET A 180 0.77 6.18 16.11
CA MET A 180 0.53 5.32 14.95
C MET A 180 1.03 3.88 15.19
N ALA A 181 2.21 3.71 15.80
CA ALA A 181 2.78 2.39 16.10
C ALA A 181 1.88 1.57 17.06
N GLU A 182 1.39 2.20 18.13
CA GLU A 182 0.47 1.55 19.08
C GLU A 182 -0.88 1.20 18.44
N VAL A 183 -1.37 2.05 17.53
CA VAL A 183 -2.60 1.77 16.78
C VAL A 183 -2.42 0.60 15.83
N LEU A 184 -1.32 0.54 15.09
CA LEU A 184 -0.99 -0.58 14.20
C LEU A 184 -0.88 -1.89 14.98
N ASP A 185 -0.12 -1.89 16.08
CA ASP A 185 0.07 -3.09 16.88
C ASP A 185 -1.25 -3.60 17.48
N TYR A 186 -2.07 -2.69 18.00
CA TYR A 186 -3.41 -3.00 18.51
C TYR A 186 -4.31 -3.63 17.43
N ARG A 187 -4.29 -3.09 16.20
CA ARG A 187 -5.09 -3.63 15.09
C ARG A 187 -4.57 -5.00 14.64
N LEU A 188 -3.26 -5.20 14.57
CA LEU A 188 -2.65 -6.49 14.24
C LEU A 188 -2.98 -7.55 15.30
N GLN A 189 -2.92 -7.21 16.59
CA GLN A 189 -3.37 -8.10 17.67
C GLN A 189 -4.85 -8.45 17.49
N GLY A 190 -5.72 -7.47 17.23
CA GLY A 190 -7.13 -7.72 16.97
C GLY A 190 -7.39 -8.56 15.71
N MET A 191 -6.48 -8.56 14.72
CA MET A 191 -6.55 -9.47 13.57
C MET A 191 -6.16 -10.90 13.96
N VAL A 192 -5.20 -11.10 14.86
CA VAL A 192 -4.86 -12.41 15.44
C VAL A 192 -6.04 -12.97 16.24
N ASP A 193 -6.62 -12.15 17.13
CA ASP A 193 -7.71 -12.57 18.02
C ASP A 193 -8.96 -13.02 17.25
N ARG A 194 -9.22 -12.41 16.09
CA ARG A 194 -10.32 -12.78 15.18
C ARG A 194 -9.99 -13.96 14.27
N GLY A 195 -8.79 -14.55 14.37
CA GLY A 195 -8.34 -15.63 13.49
C GLY A 195 -8.15 -15.18 12.04
N LEU A 196 -8.01 -13.87 11.79
CA LEU A 196 -7.71 -13.38 10.46
C LEU A 196 -6.27 -13.73 10.13
N ILE A 197 -5.30 -13.47 10.99
CA ILE A 197 -3.89 -13.74 10.70
C ILE A 197 -3.29 -14.67 11.74
N THR A 198 -2.17 -15.30 11.39
CA THR A 198 -1.35 -16.08 12.32
C THR A 198 0.05 -15.48 12.34
N THR A 199 0.42 -14.83 13.44
CA THR A 199 1.71 -14.18 13.63
C THR A 199 2.05 -14.19 15.12
N SER A 200 3.34 -14.25 15.45
CA SER A 200 3.80 -14.09 16.82
C SER A 200 3.76 -12.61 17.25
N GLN A 201 3.91 -12.36 18.54
CA GLN A 201 4.09 -11.00 19.05
C GLN A 201 5.40 -10.38 18.54
N GLU A 202 6.49 -11.14 18.55
CA GLU A 202 7.81 -10.70 18.06
C GLU A 202 7.75 -10.29 16.58
N ASP A 203 7.11 -11.10 15.74
CA ASP A 203 6.93 -10.77 14.31
C ASP A 203 6.07 -9.53 14.10
N ARG A 204 5.05 -9.33 14.95
CA ARG A 204 4.21 -8.11 14.95
C ARG A 204 5.00 -6.87 15.29
N GLU A 205 5.77 -6.92 16.38
CA GLU A 205 6.63 -5.81 16.80
C GLU A 205 7.65 -5.48 15.69
N ALA A 206 8.26 -6.51 15.09
CA ALA A 206 9.16 -6.33 13.94
C ALA A 206 8.46 -5.70 12.72
N MET A 207 7.23 -6.11 12.39
CA MET A 207 6.43 -5.50 11.33
C MET A 207 6.14 -4.01 11.60
N VAL A 208 5.75 -3.67 12.83
CA VAL A 208 5.46 -2.28 13.22
C VAL A 208 6.73 -1.43 13.18
N HIS A 209 7.86 -1.93 13.69
CA HIS A 209 9.13 -1.22 13.63
C HIS A 209 9.57 -0.93 12.18
N ARG A 210 9.47 -1.93 11.30
CA ARG A 210 9.75 -1.75 9.86
C ARG A 210 8.85 -0.68 9.26
N ALA A 211 7.56 -0.71 9.56
CA ALA A 211 6.59 0.23 9.01
C ALA A 211 6.80 1.67 9.48
N VAL A 212 7.18 1.87 10.75
CA VAL A 212 7.57 3.18 11.28
C VAL A 212 8.83 3.71 10.57
N ALA A 213 9.84 2.85 10.39
CA ALA A 213 11.05 3.23 9.66
C ALA A 213 10.74 3.64 8.21
N PHE A 214 9.88 2.86 7.53
CA PHE A 214 9.40 3.17 6.18
C PHE A 214 8.68 4.52 6.13
N ALA A 215 7.71 4.75 7.01
CA ALA A 215 6.94 6.00 7.04
C ALA A 215 7.80 7.25 7.29
N ASN A 216 8.86 7.13 8.11
CA ASN A 216 9.78 8.25 8.35
C ASN A 216 10.59 8.61 7.10
N VAL A 217 10.93 7.61 6.29
CA VAL A 217 11.67 7.80 5.03
C VAL A 217 10.78 8.39 3.95
N ASP A 218 9.54 7.90 3.86
CA ASP A 218 8.52 8.36 2.91
C ASP A 218 8.29 9.89 3.00
N VAL A 219 8.21 10.43 4.21
CA VAL A 219 7.98 11.87 4.44
C VAL A 219 9.26 12.70 4.53
N GLN A 220 10.44 12.12 4.28
CA GLN A 220 11.72 12.80 4.50
C GLN A 220 11.91 14.05 3.62
N ASP A 221 11.34 14.05 2.42
CA ASP A 221 11.42 15.18 1.48
C ASP A 221 10.68 16.43 2.01
N PHE A 222 9.76 16.30 2.97
CA PHE A 222 9.09 17.43 3.64
C PHE A 222 10.00 18.18 4.63
N CYS A 223 11.18 17.65 4.94
CA CYS A 223 12.16 18.29 5.80
C CYS A 223 13.21 19.11 5.03
N LEU A 224 13.14 19.12 3.69
CA LEU A 224 14.05 19.89 2.84
C LEU A 224 13.59 21.34 2.74
N ASP A 225 14.52 22.29 2.84
CA ASP A 225 14.24 23.69 2.59
C ASP A 225 13.81 23.91 1.12
N ASP A 226 12.85 24.82 0.89
CA ASP A 226 12.47 25.23 -0.47
C ASP A 226 13.72 25.67 -1.24
N ALA A 227 13.86 25.18 -2.47
CA ALA A 227 14.97 25.59 -3.33
C ALA A 227 14.92 27.11 -3.57
N ALA A 228 15.97 27.81 -3.12
CA ALA A 228 16.15 29.25 -3.23
C ALA A 228 16.26 29.77 -4.67
#